data_AF-A0A964LKZ4-F1
#
_entry.id   AF-A0A964LKZ4-F1
#
_cell.length_a   1.000
_cell.length_b   1.000
_cell.length_c   1.000
_cell.angle_alpha   90.00
_cell.angle_beta   90.00
_cell.angle_gamma   90.00
#
_symmetry.space_group_name_H-M   'P 1'
#
loop_
_entity.id
_entity.type
_entity.pdbx_description
1 polymer ?
#
loop_
_entity_poly.entity_id
_entity_poly.type
_entity_poly.pdbx_seq_one_letter_code
_entity_poly.pdbx_strand_id
1 'polypeptide(L)'
;MNFKEPGPFKNAFLDPPRLRQLTLDLFNVDSGCDFLLTLESAGKQVGGPMRAGACRFFSKGLKKELTADDAVTIQAAEYWFLGRFVDETGKVMWGNTSAEPVKLVRRQGTGKPE
;
A
#
# COMPACT_ATOMS: atom_id res chain seq x y z
N MET A 1 0.87 6.63 5.57
CA MET A 1 0.69 8.01 5.10
C MET A 1 -0.64 8.10 4.40
N ASN A 2 -1.49 9.05 4.78
CA ASN A 2 -2.82 9.22 4.19
C ASN A 2 -3.10 10.71 3.95
N PHE A 3 -3.89 11.05 2.93
CA PHE A 3 -4.39 12.42 2.76
C PHE A 3 -5.30 12.80 3.93
N LYS A 4 -5.17 14.03 4.44
CA LYS A 4 -6.12 14.59 5.42
C LYS A 4 -7.52 14.70 4.82
N GLU A 5 -7.58 15.14 3.56
CA GLU A 5 -8.81 15.27 2.77
C GLU A 5 -8.63 14.56 1.41
N PRO A 6 -9.04 13.27 1.27
CA PRO A 6 -8.79 12.47 0.08
C PRO A 6 -9.78 12.71 -1.08
N GLY A 7 -10.83 13.55 -0.88
CA GLY A 7 -11.88 13.82 -1.87
C GLY A 7 -11.44 14.69 -3.05
N PRO A 8 -10.77 15.85 -2.83
CA PRO A 8 -9.83 16.42 -3.80
C PRO A 8 -8.79 15.33 -4.14
N PHE A 9 -7.84 15.42 -5.04
CA PHE A 9 -6.85 14.34 -5.29
C PHE A 9 -7.37 12.97 -5.80
N LYS A 10 -8.67 12.63 -5.72
CA LYS A 10 -9.21 11.47 -6.44
C LYS A 10 -8.86 11.57 -7.91
N ASN A 11 -8.27 10.51 -8.46
CA ASN A 11 -7.77 10.42 -9.84
C ASN A 11 -6.67 11.45 -10.21
N ALA A 12 -5.98 12.05 -9.25
CA ALA A 12 -4.93 13.05 -9.55
C ALA A 12 -3.79 12.50 -10.42
N PHE A 13 -3.59 11.18 -10.47
CA PHE A 13 -2.62 10.56 -11.39
C PHE A 13 -2.91 10.82 -12.88
N LEU A 14 -4.14 11.20 -13.23
CA LEU A 14 -4.55 11.59 -14.58
C LEU A 14 -4.30 13.08 -14.88
N ASP A 15 -3.95 13.89 -13.86
CA ASP A 15 -3.75 15.34 -13.93
C ASP A 15 -2.40 15.73 -13.29
N PRO A 16 -1.28 15.63 -14.04
CA PRO A 16 0.05 15.93 -13.51
C PRO A 16 0.23 17.33 -12.90
N PRO A 17 -0.35 18.42 -13.47
CA PRO A 17 -0.39 19.72 -12.81
C PRO A 17 -0.92 19.69 -11.37
N ARG A 18 -1.98 18.92 -11.10
CA ARG A 18 -2.56 18.80 -9.76
C ARG A 18 -1.64 18.08 -8.78
N LEU A 19 -0.90 17.05 -9.24
CA LEU A 19 0.09 16.36 -8.42
C LEU A 19 1.26 17.27 -8.03
N ARG A 20 1.66 18.20 -8.90
CA ARG A 20 2.76 19.14 -8.62
C ARG A 20 2.47 20.13 -7.50
N GLN A 21 1.20 20.26 -7.09
CA GLN A 21 0.78 21.16 -6.00
C GLN A 21 0.76 20.46 -4.64
N LEU A 22 1.08 19.16 -4.57
CA LEU A 22 1.06 18.41 -3.32
C LEU A 22 2.21 18.80 -2.40
N THR A 23 1.89 19.05 -1.14
CA THR A 23 2.82 19.41 -0.06
C THR A 23 2.60 18.50 1.15
N LEU A 24 3.63 18.34 1.99
CA LEU A 24 3.62 17.38 3.11
C LEU A 24 2.55 17.69 4.17
N ASP A 25 2.14 18.95 4.31
CA ASP A 25 1.08 19.38 5.23
C ASP A 25 -0.31 18.86 4.84
N LEU A 26 -0.49 18.32 3.63
CA LEU A 26 -1.73 17.67 3.18
C LEU A 26 -1.88 16.23 3.68
N PHE A 27 -0.85 15.68 4.35
CA PHE A 27 -0.79 14.29 4.74
C PHE A 27 -0.73 14.11 6.25
N ASN A 28 -1.27 12.98 6.71
CA ASN A 28 -0.96 12.40 8.01
C ASN A 28 0.10 11.31 7.80
N VAL A 29 1.14 11.32 8.63
CA VAL A 29 2.19 10.31 8.63
C VAL A 29 1.96 9.40 9.82
N ASP A 30 1.60 8.15 9.55
CA ASP A 30 1.43 7.11 10.54
C ASP A 30 2.77 6.38 10.72
N SER A 31 3.44 6.61 11.84
CA SER A 31 4.71 5.94 12.15
C SER A 31 4.51 4.43 12.28
N GLY A 32 5.40 3.64 11.69
CA GLY A 32 5.34 2.17 11.79
C GLY A 32 4.51 1.50 10.69
N CYS A 33 3.94 2.28 9.76
CA CYS A 33 3.28 1.76 8.57
C CYS A 33 4.20 1.68 7.34
N ASP A 34 5.50 1.48 7.57
CA ASP A 34 6.52 1.39 6.52
C ASP A 34 6.80 -0.07 6.13
N PHE A 35 7.12 -0.30 4.85
CA PHE A 35 7.65 -1.57 4.36
C PHE A 35 9.16 -1.65 4.61
N LEU A 36 9.62 -2.80 5.12
CA LEU A 36 11.05 -3.09 5.31
C LEU A 36 11.64 -3.64 4.01
N LEU A 37 11.83 -2.76 3.03
CA LEU A 37 12.26 -3.16 1.69
C LEU A 37 13.73 -3.59 1.66
N THR A 38 13.98 -4.71 1.00
CA THR A 38 15.32 -5.22 0.71
C THR A 38 15.48 -5.43 -0.79
N LEU A 39 16.72 -5.29 -1.26
CA LEU A 39 17.09 -5.65 -2.62
C LEU A 39 17.40 -7.15 -2.65
N GLU A 40 16.60 -7.91 -3.38
CA GLU A 40 16.80 -9.34 -3.59
C GLU A 40 17.37 -9.60 -4.98
N SER A 41 18.00 -10.75 -5.16
CA SER A 41 18.39 -11.31 -6.47
C SER A 41 19.13 -10.33 -7.40
N ALA A 42 20.43 -10.07 -7.18
CA ALA A 42 21.30 -9.30 -8.08
C ALA A 42 20.69 -7.99 -8.65
N GLY A 43 19.77 -7.33 -7.93
CA GLY A 43 19.14 -6.08 -8.35
C GLY A 43 17.87 -6.21 -9.20
N LYS A 44 17.27 -7.40 -9.32
CA LYS A 44 16.08 -7.65 -10.16
C LYS A 44 14.76 -7.52 -9.41
N GLN A 45 14.80 -7.59 -8.08
CA GLN A 45 13.63 -7.62 -7.23
C GLN A 45 13.85 -6.77 -5.99
N VAL A 46 12.85 -5.95 -5.65
CA VAL A 46 12.78 -5.24 -4.37
C VAL A 46 11.54 -5.72 -3.66
N GLY A 47 11.64 -6.13 -2.41
CA GLY A 47 10.49 -6.62 -1.68
C GLY A 47 10.68 -6.59 -0.18
N GLY A 48 9.57 -6.74 0.53
CA GLY A 48 9.59 -6.82 1.98
C GLY A 48 8.20 -6.72 2.59
N PRO A 49 8.03 -7.24 3.81
CA PRO A 49 6.83 -7.07 4.59
C PRO A 49 6.81 -5.71 5.30
N MET A 50 5.65 -5.32 5.79
CA MET A 50 5.56 -4.37 6.89
C MET A 50 6.19 -4.95 8.16
N ARG A 51 6.61 -4.09 9.08
CA ARG A 51 7.02 -4.56 10.41
C ARG A 51 5.81 -5.15 11.14
N ALA A 52 5.90 -6.42 11.53
CA ALA A 52 4.84 -7.11 12.25
C ALA A 52 4.39 -6.30 13.49
N GLY A 53 3.07 -6.12 13.63
CA GLY A 53 2.48 -5.41 14.77
C GLY A 53 2.63 -3.88 14.77
N ALA A 54 3.36 -3.29 13.82
CA ALA A 54 3.68 -1.87 13.88
C ALA A 54 2.56 -0.97 13.35
N CYS A 55 1.91 -1.36 12.25
CA CYS A 55 0.84 -0.56 11.65
C CYS A 55 -0.51 -1.01 12.20
N ARG A 56 -1.02 -0.29 13.20
CA ARG A 56 -2.28 -0.60 13.89
C ARG A 56 -3.27 0.52 13.67
N PHE A 57 -4.54 0.17 13.54
CA PHE A 57 -5.62 1.15 13.51
C PHE A 57 -6.90 0.56 14.07
N PHE A 58 -7.79 1.44 14.55
CA PHE A 58 -9.10 1.03 15.02
C PHE A 58 -10.11 1.02 13.87
N SER A 59 -10.64 -0.17 13.53
CA SER A 59 -11.75 -0.31 12.59
C SER A 59 -13.06 0.04 13.28
N LYS A 60 -13.66 1.18 12.90
CA LYS A 60 -14.97 1.61 13.40
C LYS A 60 -16.09 0.60 13.08
N GLY A 61 -16.06 0.00 11.89
CA GLY A 61 -17.08 -0.96 11.45
C GLY A 61 -17.05 -2.27 12.24
N LEU A 62 -15.86 -2.75 12.60
CA LEU A 62 -15.69 -3.98 13.38
C LEU A 62 -15.60 -3.74 14.89
N LYS A 63 -15.49 -2.47 15.32
CA LYS A 63 -15.23 -2.05 16.70
C LYS A 63 -14.03 -2.79 17.32
N LYS A 64 -12.98 -2.99 16.51
CA LYS A 64 -11.77 -3.71 16.87
C LYS A 64 -10.54 -3.00 16.35
N GLU A 65 -9.45 -3.14 17.07
CA GLU A 65 -8.14 -2.80 16.54
C GLU A 65 -7.70 -3.89 15.57
N LEU A 66 -7.13 -3.47 14.45
CA LEU A 66 -6.55 -4.35 13.44
C LEU A 66 -5.10 -3.95 13.20
N THR A 67 -4.32 -4.92 12.78
CA THR A 67 -2.92 -4.74 12.38
C THR A 67 -2.80 -5.01 10.89
N ALA A 68 -2.12 -4.13 10.15
CA ALA A 68 -1.77 -4.41 8.76
C ALA A 68 -0.68 -5.48 8.71
N ASP A 69 -0.87 -6.47 7.84
CA ASP A 69 0.08 -7.55 7.60
C ASP A 69 0.38 -7.63 6.10
N ASP A 70 0.81 -6.48 5.57
CA ASP A 70 1.02 -6.31 4.15
C ASP A 70 2.44 -6.69 3.73
N ALA A 71 2.60 -7.12 2.48
CA ALA A 71 3.89 -7.33 1.86
C ALA A 71 3.86 -6.94 0.38
N VAL A 72 5.01 -6.51 -0.12
CA VAL A 72 5.20 -6.12 -1.52
C VAL A 72 6.39 -6.83 -2.15
N THR A 73 6.25 -7.13 -3.44
CA THR A 73 7.36 -7.52 -4.31
C THR A 73 7.27 -6.70 -5.59
N ILE A 74 8.39 -6.10 -5.99
CA ILE A 74 8.47 -5.17 -7.11
C ILE A 74 9.57 -5.66 -8.05
N GLN A 75 9.20 -5.83 -9.32
CA GLN A 75 10.10 -6.14 -10.43
C GLN A 75 9.86 -5.14 -11.57
N ALA A 76 10.69 -5.19 -12.62
CA ALA A 76 10.61 -4.23 -13.73
C ALA A 76 9.21 -4.16 -14.38
N ALA A 77 8.57 -5.31 -14.58
CA ALA A 77 7.29 -5.44 -15.26
C ALA A 77 6.13 -5.82 -14.33
N GLU A 78 6.39 -6.08 -13.05
CA GLU A 78 5.42 -6.70 -12.15
C GLU A 78 5.45 -6.06 -10.77
N TYR A 79 4.28 -5.95 -10.16
CA TYR A 79 4.10 -5.54 -8.78
C TYR A 79 3.15 -6.51 -8.09
N TRP A 80 3.61 -7.16 -7.04
CA TRP A 80 2.84 -8.13 -6.28
C TRP A 80 2.53 -7.55 -4.91
N PHE A 81 1.28 -7.61 -4.50
CA PHE A 81 0.83 -7.04 -3.23
C PHE A 81 -0.02 -8.04 -2.45
N LEU A 82 0.45 -8.37 -1.26
CA LEU A 82 -0.36 -9.00 -0.24
C LEU A 82 -0.89 -7.88 0.66
N GLY A 83 -2.16 -7.53 0.50
CA GLY A 83 -2.83 -6.52 1.32
C GLY A 83 -3.85 -7.16 2.24
N ARG A 84 -3.63 -7.13 3.56
CA ARG A 84 -4.56 -7.72 4.54
C ARG A 84 -4.41 -7.11 5.92
N PHE A 85 -5.50 -7.22 6.67
CA PHE A 85 -5.57 -6.78 8.05
C PHE A 85 -5.99 -7.93 8.95
N VAL A 86 -5.25 -8.09 10.05
CA VAL A 86 -5.40 -9.18 10.99
C VAL A 86 -5.82 -8.66 12.37
N ASP A 87 -6.50 -9.52 13.14
CA ASP A 87 -6.76 -9.27 14.56
C ASP A 87 -5.56 -9.69 15.44
N GLU A 88 -5.71 -9.59 16.77
CA GLU A 88 -4.69 -9.95 17.75
C GLU A 88 -4.26 -11.43 17.72
N THR A 89 -5.07 -12.30 17.11
CA THR A 89 -4.77 -13.74 16.95
C THR A 89 -4.09 -14.04 15.61
N GLY A 90 -3.90 -13.03 14.76
CA GLY A 90 -3.38 -13.20 13.40
C GLY A 90 -4.44 -13.64 12.39
N LYS A 91 -5.71 -13.67 12.77
CA LYS A 91 -6.79 -14.03 11.84
C LYS A 91 -7.07 -12.87 10.88
N VAL A 92 -7.13 -13.16 9.59
CA VAL A 92 -7.51 -12.18 8.56
C VAL A 92 -8.95 -11.73 8.78
N MET A 93 -9.12 -10.42 8.98
CA MET A 93 -10.41 -9.76 9.18
C MET A 93 -10.86 -8.99 7.94
N TRP A 94 -9.91 -8.53 7.13
CA TRP A 94 -10.17 -7.81 5.89
C TRP A 94 -8.99 -7.93 4.91
N GLY A 95 -9.27 -7.80 3.60
CA GLY A 95 -8.26 -7.92 2.54
C GLY A 95 -8.10 -9.35 2.00
N ASN A 96 -6.89 -9.68 1.57
CA ASN A 96 -6.58 -10.95 0.92
C ASN A 96 -6.54 -12.11 1.94
N THR A 97 -7.43 -13.09 1.76
CA THR A 97 -7.49 -14.30 2.60
C THR A 97 -6.51 -15.38 2.14
N SER A 98 -6.04 -15.33 0.89
CA SER A 98 -4.97 -16.19 0.38
C SER A 98 -3.61 -15.69 0.88
N ALA A 99 -2.66 -16.62 1.03
CA ALA A 99 -1.25 -16.26 1.22
C ALA A 99 -0.60 -15.78 -0.10
N GLU A 100 -1.24 -16.03 -1.25
CA GLU A 100 -0.73 -15.60 -2.55
C GLU A 100 -1.01 -14.11 -2.80
N PRO A 101 0.01 -13.29 -3.11
CA PRO A 101 -0.17 -11.88 -3.39
C PRO A 101 -0.90 -11.65 -4.71
N VAL A 102 -1.64 -10.53 -4.79
CA VAL A 102 -2.25 -10.07 -6.04
C VAL A 102 -1.15 -9.55 -6.96
N LYS A 103 -1.08 -10.08 -8.19
CA LYS A 103 -0.12 -9.68 -9.20
C LYS A 103 -0.70 -8.63 -10.15
N LEU A 104 -0.04 -7.48 -10.23
CA LEU A 104 -0.26 -6.42 -11.21
C LEU A 104 0.87 -6.45 -12.23
N VAL A 105 0.52 -6.41 -13.52
CA VAL A 105 1.48 -6.38 -14.64
C VAL A 105 1.45 -4.99 -15.27
N ARG A 106 2.64 -4.43 -15.49
CA ARG A 106 2.81 -3.14 -16.17
C ARG A 106 2.20 -3.24 -17.57
N ARG A 107 1.15 -2.46 -17.82
CA ARG A 107 0.71 -2.18 -19.19
C ARG A 107 1.61 -1.10 -19.79
N GLN A 108 2.07 -1.31 -21.02
CA GLN A 108 2.68 -0.22 -21.79
C GLN A 108 1.57 0.80 -22.07
N GLY A 109 1.63 1.96 -21.41
CA GLY A 109 0.67 3.03 -21.66
C GLY A 109 0.89 3.63 -23.05
N THR A 110 -0.18 3.91 -23.78
CA THR A 110 -0.16 4.69 -25.03
C THR A 110 0.03 6.19 -24.79
N GLY A 111 0.22 6.62 -23.54
CA GLY A 111 0.40 8.02 -23.15
C GLY A 111 -0.91 8.84 -23.10
N LYS A 112 -2.08 8.20 -23.27
CA LYS A 112 -3.39 8.86 -23.12
C LYS A 112 -4.19 8.23 -21.99
N PRO A 113 -4.83 9.04 -21.13
CA PRO A 113 -5.86 8.53 -20.23
C PRO A 113 -7.10 8.13 -21.06
N GLU A 114 -7.58 6.91 -20.88
CA GLU A 114 -8.87 6.44 -21.42
C GLU A 114 -10.06 7.07 -20.66
#